data_AF-A0A1Y3NQF0-F1
#
_entry.id   AF-A0A1Y3NQF0-F1
#
_cell.length_a   1.000
_cell.length_b   1.000
_cell.length_c   1.000
_cell.angle_alpha   90.00
_cell.angle_beta   90.00
_cell.angle_gamma   90.00
#
_symmetry.space_group_name_H-M   'P 1'
#
loop_
_entity.id
_entity.type
_entity.pdbx_description
1 polymer ?
#
loop_
_entity_poly.entity_id
_entity_poly.type
_entity_poly.pdbx_seq_one_letter_code
_entity_poly.pdbx_strand_id
1 'polypeptide(L)'
;MEYNYLNNNIVSNNLENDILIVDGNTLTVKETCYTLQKNVNDYNNNSDKFNFSIIGEDENYKGSFKNLNISLKTQNDNTIFYLKNDLSNDIKEIYNNETEKKAIALLKSNGFGSYRVEFLNIAKEKTEYFEMVSDKKLQICNVFYGDKDKGAPVIGKFIRKKDNCEVKLSPNIDYVFILGLASLFFCKDIYNNKDFNDGYDNIARIDMPLVTKLTNQEMSDNKIDKNNPREVEKNNDIYNKNNKELGFCAAVAAVLCCCFVRKDDDCCCCHCSDDTKEKNKK
;
A
#
# COMPACT_ATOMS: atom_id res chain seq x y z
N MET A 1 26.68 -30.48 6.70
CA MET A 1 25.64 -30.91 7.66
C MET A 1 25.76 -30.01 8.86
N GLU A 2 24.76 -29.16 9.09
CA GLU A 2 24.44 -28.39 10.33
C GLU A 2 23.81 -27.03 9.97
N TYR A 3 22.60 -27.06 9.41
CA TYR A 3 21.71 -25.88 9.35
C TYR A 3 20.38 -26.11 10.10
N ASN A 4 20.19 -27.28 10.72
CA ASN A 4 18.91 -27.69 11.32
C ASN A 4 18.78 -27.42 12.84
N TYR A 5 19.82 -26.92 13.52
CA TYR A 5 19.77 -26.73 14.97
C TYR A 5 19.24 -25.35 15.43
N LEU A 6 19.36 -24.32 14.59
CA LEU A 6 18.83 -22.98 14.93
C LEU A 6 17.33 -22.85 14.67
N ASN A 7 16.76 -23.69 13.80
CA ASN A 7 15.33 -23.65 13.49
C ASN A 7 14.45 -24.23 14.60
N ASN A 8 14.93 -25.14 15.45
CA ASN A 8 14.03 -25.87 16.38
C ASN A 8 13.88 -25.23 17.77
N ASN A 9 14.75 -24.28 18.15
CA ASN A 9 14.67 -23.62 19.47
C ASN A 9 13.92 -22.27 19.47
N ILE A 10 13.59 -21.73 18.30
CA ILE A 10 12.71 -20.54 18.16
C ILE A 10 11.22 -20.94 18.16
N VAL A 11 10.92 -22.22 17.88
CA VAL A 11 9.62 -22.70 17.40
C VAL A 11 8.50 -22.80 18.44
N SER A 12 8.72 -22.63 19.75
CA SER A 12 7.66 -22.97 20.72
C SER A 12 7.01 -21.85 21.53
N ASN A 13 7.50 -20.60 21.58
CA ASN A 13 6.90 -19.62 22.51
C ASN A 13 6.75 -18.15 22.07
N ASN A 14 7.10 -17.76 20.83
CA ASN A 14 7.02 -16.33 20.42
C ASN A 14 6.29 -16.02 19.11
N LEU A 15 5.64 -17.01 18.46
CA LEU A 15 4.88 -16.82 17.21
C LEU A 15 3.80 -15.72 17.30
N GLU A 16 3.30 -15.40 18.50
CA GLU A 16 2.34 -14.30 18.70
C GLU A 16 2.89 -12.94 18.29
N ASN A 17 4.21 -12.75 18.31
CA ASN A 17 4.85 -11.49 17.96
C ASN A 17 5.45 -11.49 16.55
N ASP A 18 5.47 -12.63 15.87
CA ASP A 18 6.06 -12.75 14.55
C ASP A 18 5.18 -12.10 13.49
N ILE A 19 5.82 -11.31 12.62
CA ILE A 19 5.19 -10.66 11.49
C ILE A 19 5.86 -11.19 10.22
N LEU A 20 5.34 -12.31 9.72
CA LEU A 20 5.84 -13.01 8.54
C LEU A 20 4.88 -12.82 7.36
N ILE A 21 5.36 -12.24 6.26
CA ILE A 21 4.52 -11.92 5.09
C ILE A 21 4.85 -12.83 3.91
N VAL A 22 6.12 -13.18 3.73
CA VAL A 22 6.59 -14.03 2.64
C VAL A 22 7.15 -15.33 3.19
N ASP A 23 6.68 -16.44 2.65
CA ASP A 23 7.17 -17.77 3.03
C ASP A 23 8.65 -17.94 2.61
N GLY A 24 9.45 -18.53 3.50
CA GLY A 24 10.89 -18.71 3.31
C GLY A 24 11.76 -17.48 3.61
N ASN A 25 11.17 -16.32 3.92
CA ASN A 25 11.94 -15.18 4.43
C ASN A 25 12.33 -15.41 5.89
N THR A 26 13.50 -14.89 6.27
CA THR A 26 13.95 -14.86 7.66
C THR A 26 13.38 -13.65 8.38
N LEU A 27 13.08 -13.81 9.67
CA LEU A 27 12.68 -12.72 10.55
C LEU A 27 13.91 -12.07 11.17
N THR A 28 13.85 -10.78 11.47
CA THR A 28 14.86 -10.11 12.30
C THR A 28 14.90 -10.74 13.69
N VAL A 29 16.09 -11.10 14.20
CA VAL A 29 16.22 -11.66 15.57
C VAL A 29 16.43 -10.57 16.62
N LYS A 30 17.00 -9.44 16.20
CA LYS A 30 17.31 -8.27 17.02
C LYS A 30 16.91 -7.01 16.26
N GLU A 31 17.00 -5.85 16.91
CA GLU A 31 16.92 -4.58 16.19
C GLU A 31 18.03 -4.52 15.14
N THR A 32 17.65 -4.19 13.91
CA THR A 32 18.57 -4.18 12.77
C THR A 32 18.46 -2.85 12.02
N CYS A 33 19.60 -2.37 11.52
CA CYS A 33 19.68 -1.18 10.70
C CYS A 33 20.16 -1.54 9.29
N TYR A 34 19.49 -1.00 8.28
CA TYR A 34 19.91 -1.07 6.89
C TYR A 34 20.09 0.34 6.32
N THR A 35 20.88 0.46 5.27
CA THR A 35 21.05 1.71 4.52
C THR A 35 20.74 1.45 3.05
N LEU A 36 19.73 2.14 2.52
CA LEU A 36 19.51 2.26 1.09
C LEU A 36 20.41 3.38 0.56
N GLN A 37 21.14 3.13 -0.52
CA GLN A 37 22.05 4.08 -1.13
C GLN A 37 21.79 4.17 -2.63
N LYS A 38 21.68 5.39 -3.16
CA LYS A 38 21.57 5.62 -4.60
C LYS A 38 22.89 5.28 -5.29
N ASN A 39 22.83 4.53 -6.39
CA ASN A 39 24.00 4.23 -7.20
C ASN A 39 24.25 5.41 -8.16
N VAL A 40 25.37 6.12 -8.01
CA VAL A 40 25.67 7.36 -8.76
C VAL A 40 26.32 7.09 -10.13
N ASN A 41 26.87 5.89 -10.37
CA ASN A 41 27.83 5.65 -11.46
C ASN A 41 27.26 5.00 -12.74
N ASP A 42 25.97 4.70 -12.82
CA ASP A 42 25.42 3.89 -13.91
C ASP A 42 24.88 4.71 -15.09
N TYR A 43 25.59 5.76 -15.55
CA TYR A 43 25.19 6.48 -16.77
C TYR A 43 25.68 5.80 -18.07
N ASN A 44 26.59 4.83 -18.02
CA ASN A 44 27.15 4.20 -19.23
C ASN A 44 26.46 2.86 -19.60
N ASN A 45 25.55 2.94 -20.58
CA ASN A 45 25.16 1.93 -21.59
C ASN A 45 24.76 0.46 -21.32
N ASN A 46 24.66 -0.06 -20.09
CA ASN A 46 24.02 -1.39 -19.90
C ASN A 46 22.54 -1.30 -19.47
N SER A 47 21.71 -2.20 -19.99
CA SER A 47 20.24 -2.21 -19.88
C SER A 47 19.69 -2.72 -18.53
N ASP A 48 20.55 -3.25 -17.66
CA ASP A 48 20.17 -3.85 -16.37
C ASP A 48 20.71 -3.03 -15.19
N LYS A 49 20.45 -1.72 -15.20
CA LYS A 49 20.98 -0.79 -14.20
C LYS A 49 20.15 -0.79 -12.92
N PHE A 50 20.78 -1.21 -11.83
CA PHE A 50 20.25 -1.06 -10.49
C PHE A 50 20.35 0.39 -10.04
N ASN A 51 19.24 1.00 -9.67
CA ASN A 51 19.20 2.41 -9.27
C ASN A 51 19.71 2.63 -7.84
N PHE A 52 19.66 1.59 -7.00
CA PHE A 52 20.09 1.66 -5.62
C PHE A 52 20.58 0.30 -5.09
N SER A 53 21.30 0.35 -3.98
CA SER A 53 21.71 -0.81 -3.20
C SER A 53 21.17 -0.69 -1.78
N ILE A 54 20.96 -1.83 -1.13
CA ILE A 54 20.63 -1.90 0.29
C ILE A 54 21.78 -2.61 0.99
N ILE A 55 22.35 -1.97 2.00
CA ILE A 55 23.47 -2.48 2.79
C ILE A 55 22.96 -2.80 4.18
N GLY A 56 23.02 -4.08 4.57
CA GLY A 56 22.77 -4.57 5.93
C GLY A 56 24.04 -5.08 6.60
N GLU A 57 23.92 -5.59 7.84
CA GLU A 57 25.06 -6.20 8.56
C GLU A 57 25.57 -7.46 7.84
N ASP A 58 24.66 -8.35 7.44
CA ASP A 58 25.00 -9.67 6.88
C ASP A 58 24.60 -9.85 5.41
N GLU A 59 23.75 -8.97 4.89
CA GLU A 59 23.13 -9.14 3.58
C GLU A 59 23.04 -7.83 2.81
N ASN A 60 23.24 -7.93 1.50
CA ASN A 60 23.15 -6.81 0.57
C ASN A 60 22.13 -7.11 -0.52
N TYR A 61 21.35 -6.11 -0.88
CA TYR A 61 20.34 -6.21 -1.94
C TYR A 61 20.58 -5.17 -3.03
N LYS A 62 20.08 -5.47 -4.22
CA LYS A 62 20.07 -4.53 -5.35
C LYS A 62 18.65 -4.15 -5.66
N GLY A 63 18.41 -2.89 -5.94
CA GLY A 63 17.09 -2.36 -6.21
C GLY A 63 17.01 -1.59 -7.52
N SER A 64 15.85 -1.63 -8.15
CA SER A 64 15.59 -0.91 -9.40
C SER A 64 14.23 -0.20 -9.37
N PHE A 65 14.17 0.96 -10.01
CA PHE A 65 12.96 1.70 -10.34
C PHE A 65 12.76 1.64 -11.85
N LYS A 66 11.74 0.90 -12.32
CA LYS A 66 11.44 0.79 -13.75
C LYS A 66 9.96 1.01 -13.97
N ASN A 67 9.61 1.99 -14.82
CA ASN A 67 8.21 2.34 -15.10
C ASN A 67 7.37 2.55 -13.82
N LEU A 68 7.95 3.24 -12.81
CA LEU A 68 7.37 3.44 -11.48
C LEU A 68 7.20 2.17 -10.62
N ASN A 69 7.50 0.98 -11.15
CA ASN A 69 7.59 -0.25 -10.38
C ASN A 69 8.93 -0.31 -9.64
N ILE A 70 8.92 -1.04 -8.54
CA ILE A 70 10.08 -1.24 -7.68
C ILE A 70 10.36 -2.73 -7.62
N SER A 71 11.61 -3.12 -7.87
CA SER A 71 12.05 -4.49 -7.64
C SER A 71 13.23 -4.50 -6.68
N LEU A 72 13.25 -5.49 -5.78
CA LEU A 72 14.44 -5.85 -5.02
C LEU A 72 14.91 -7.24 -5.44
N LYS A 73 16.22 -7.35 -5.56
CA LYS A 73 16.90 -8.58 -5.93
C LYS A 73 18.03 -8.89 -4.96
N THR A 74 18.29 -10.18 -4.79
CA THR A 74 19.50 -10.68 -4.15
C THR A 74 20.75 -10.35 -4.97
N GLN A 75 21.95 -10.61 -4.44
CA GLN A 75 23.20 -10.45 -5.20
C GLN A 75 23.27 -11.34 -6.45
N ASN A 76 22.55 -12.47 -6.44
CA ASN A 76 22.44 -13.42 -7.55
C ASN A 76 21.32 -13.07 -8.54
N ASP A 77 20.78 -11.85 -8.46
CA ASP A 77 19.74 -11.31 -9.34
C ASP A 77 18.39 -12.05 -9.30
N ASN A 78 18.14 -12.82 -8.25
CA ASN A 78 16.80 -13.35 -7.95
C ASN A 78 15.92 -12.25 -7.35
N THR A 79 14.77 -11.98 -7.95
CA THR A 79 13.75 -11.05 -7.42
C THR A 79 13.09 -11.66 -6.18
N ILE A 80 13.00 -10.86 -5.11
CA ILE A 80 12.45 -11.24 -3.81
C ILE A 80 11.38 -10.26 -3.30
N PHE A 81 11.17 -9.18 -4.04
CA PHE A 81 10.11 -8.21 -3.79
C PHE A 81 9.84 -7.46 -5.09
N TYR A 82 8.56 -7.32 -5.42
CA TYR A 82 8.13 -6.53 -6.56
C TYR A 82 6.89 -5.71 -6.18
N LEU A 83 7.01 -4.39 -6.26
CA LEU A 83 5.88 -3.48 -6.14
C LEU A 83 5.50 -3.00 -7.54
N LYS A 84 4.28 -3.34 -7.93
CA LYS A 84 3.64 -2.87 -9.16
C LYS A 84 2.87 -1.60 -8.87
N ASN A 85 3.26 -0.52 -9.53
CA ASN A 85 2.59 0.77 -9.42
C ASN A 85 1.94 1.11 -10.76
N ASP A 86 0.63 0.88 -10.84
CA ASP A 86 -0.17 1.30 -11.98
C ASP A 86 -0.75 2.68 -11.69
N LEU A 87 -0.42 3.68 -12.51
CA LEU A 87 -0.93 5.05 -12.36
C LEU A 87 -2.46 5.14 -12.46
N SER A 88 -3.10 4.16 -13.09
CA SER A 88 -4.56 4.10 -13.20
C SER A 88 -5.24 3.57 -11.93
N ASN A 89 -4.47 3.03 -10.98
CA ASN A 89 -4.99 2.42 -9.77
C ASN A 89 -4.46 3.12 -8.51
N ASP A 90 -5.39 3.53 -7.65
CA ASP A 90 -5.05 4.10 -6.33
C ASP A 90 -4.38 3.07 -5.40
N ILE A 91 -4.53 1.79 -5.73
CA ILE A 91 -3.97 0.66 -4.99
C ILE A 91 -2.73 0.14 -5.73
N LYS A 92 -1.60 0.10 -5.02
CA LYS A 92 -0.38 -0.57 -5.49
C LYS A 92 -0.37 -2.00 -4.98
N GLU A 93 0.11 -2.91 -5.81
CA GLU A 93 0.15 -4.34 -5.49
C GLU A 93 1.58 -4.77 -5.26
N ILE A 94 1.79 -5.59 -4.24
CA ILE A 94 3.10 -6.12 -3.88
C ILE A 94 3.07 -7.64 -4.11
N TYR A 95 4.14 -8.14 -4.72
CA TYR A 95 4.34 -9.54 -5.09
C TYR A 95 5.71 -10.01 -4.58
N ASN A 96 5.88 -11.32 -4.40
CA ASN A 96 7.20 -11.87 -4.06
C ASN A 96 8.12 -11.89 -5.30
N ASN A 97 7.55 -12.02 -6.50
CA ASN A 97 8.26 -11.92 -7.77
C ASN A 97 7.39 -11.26 -8.86
N GLU A 98 8.03 -10.72 -9.90
CA GLU A 98 7.39 -10.02 -11.02
C GLU A 98 6.44 -10.92 -11.84
N THR A 99 6.67 -12.24 -11.86
CA THR A 99 5.85 -13.19 -12.63
C THR A 99 4.67 -13.77 -11.85
N GLU A 100 4.54 -13.43 -10.56
CA GLU A 100 3.46 -13.95 -9.74
C GLU A 100 2.11 -13.34 -10.11
N LYS A 101 1.06 -14.16 -10.00
CA LYS A 101 -0.31 -13.75 -10.34
C LYS A 101 -1.10 -13.20 -9.15
N LYS A 102 -0.66 -13.49 -7.92
CA LYS A 102 -1.37 -13.14 -6.70
C LYS A 102 -0.51 -12.18 -5.87
N ALA A 103 -1.07 -11.02 -5.56
CA ALA A 103 -0.42 -10.08 -4.66
C ALA A 103 -0.36 -10.66 -3.24
N ILE A 104 0.77 -10.45 -2.57
CA ILE A 104 1.00 -10.79 -1.16
C ILE A 104 0.54 -9.65 -0.23
N ALA A 105 0.49 -8.42 -0.76
CA ALA A 105 0.01 -7.26 -0.03
C ALA A 105 -0.57 -6.20 -0.97
N LEU A 106 -1.45 -5.37 -0.42
CA LEU A 106 -2.07 -4.23 -1.09
C LEU A 106 -1.69 -2.95 -0.36
N LEU A 107 -1.20 -1.96 -1.08
CA LEU A 107 -0.80 -0.66 -0.55
C LEU A 107 -1.77 0.40 -1.06
N LYS A 108 -2.47 1.05 -0.14
CA LYS A 108 -3.41 2.14 -0.44
C LYS A 108 -2.95 3.44 0.20
N SER A 109 -2.99 4.54 -0.56
CA SER A 109 -2.77 5.87 0.00
C SER A 109 -3.90 6.25 0.96
N ASN A 110 -3.56 6.77 2.13
CA ASN A 110 -4.50 7.31 3.11
C ASN A 110 -4.37 8.83 3.27
N GLY A 111 -3.76 9.49 2.28
CA GLY A 111 -3.50 10.93 2.27
C GLY A 111 -2.02 11.26 2.03
N PHE A 112 -1.68 12.54 2.10
CA PHE A 112 -0.31 12.99 1.82
C PHE A 112 0.69 12.35 2.79
N GLY A 113 1.62 11.56 2.24
CA GLY A 113 2.67 10.90 3.01
C GLY A 113 2.20 9.77 3.93
N SER A 114 0.95 9.32 3.80
CA SER A 114 0.38 8.23 4.58
C SER A 114 -0.10 7.08 3.70
N TYR A 115 0.22 5.86 4.09
CA TYR A 115 -0.20 4.65 3.40
C TYR A 115 -0.69 3.59 4.39
N ARG A 116 -1.62 2.77 3.93
CA ARG A 116 -2.04 1.55 4.60
C ARG A 116 -1.62 0.35 3.76
N VAL A 117 -0.89 -0.58 4.36
CA VAL A 117 -0.39 -1.80 3.73
C VAL A 117 -1.15 -2.98 4.31
N GLU A 118 -2.05 -3.61 3.56
CA GLU A 118 -2.81 -4.79 4.02
C GLU A 118 -2.14 -6.07 3.49
N PHE A 119 -1.95 -7.07 4.36
CA PHE A 119 -1.26 -8.31 4.03
C PHE A 119 -1.77 -9.48 4.88
N LEU A 120 -1.51 -10.71 4.44
CA LEU A 120 -1.73 -11.91 5.25
C LEU A 120 -0.48 -12.19 6.08
N ASN A 121 -0.58 -12.12 7.41
CA ASN A 121 0.48 -12.63 8.28
C ASN A 121 0.41 -14.15 8.30
N ILE A 122 1.39 -14.80 7.69
CA ILE A 122 1.44 -16.26 7.53
C ILE A 122 1.61 -16.95 8.87
N ALA A 123 2.36 -16.35 9.81
CA ALA A 123 2.57 -16.93 11.14
C ALA A 123 1.27 -17.03 11.96
N LYS A 124 0.31 -16.15 11.68
CA LYS A 124 -0.98 -16.04 12.40
C LYS A 124 -2.21 -16.41 11.57
N GLU A 125 -2.01 -16.70 10.29
CA GLU A 125 -3.07 -16.92 9.30
C GLU A 125 -4.14 -15.82 9.30
N LYS A 126 -3.73 -14.57 9.53
CA LYS A 126 -4.66 -13.44 9.71
C LYS A 126 -4.29 -12.28 8.80
N THR A 127 -5.31 -11.67 8.19
CA THR A 127 -5.14 -10.39 7.49
C THR A 127 -4.89 -9.28 8.49
N GLU A 128 -3.76 -8.63 8.34
CA GLU A 128 -3.29 -7.54 9.20
C GLU A 128 -2.84 -6.38 8.32
N TYR A 129 -2.40 -5.29 8.94
CA TYR A 129 -1.92 -4.15 8.17
C TYR A 129 -0.85 -3.36 8.89
N PHE A 130 -0.04 -2.68 8.08
CA PHE A 130 0.81 -1.60 8.52
C PHE A 130 0.19 -0.26 8.20
N GLU A 131 0.39 0.71 9.08
CA GLU A 131 0.17 2.12 8.78
C GLU A 131 1.53 2.80 8.63
N MET A 132 1.79 3.36 7.47
CA MET A 132 2.99 4.15 7.19
C MET A 132 2.62 5.63 7.31
N VAL A 133 3.33 6.38 8.14
CA VAL A 133 3.06 7.80 8.36
C VAL A 133 4.35 8.60 8.29
N SER A 134 4.43 9.48 7.28
CA SER A 134 5.56 10.37 7.06
C SER A 134 5.35 11.75 7.65
N ASP A 135 6.47 12.40 8.01
CA ASP A 135 6.46 13.82 8.35
C ASP A 135 6.15 14.68 7.10
N LYS A 136 5.80 15.96 7.33
CA LYS A 136 5.42 16.89 6.25
C LYS A 136 6.51 17.06 5.18
N LYS A 137 7.79 16.89 5.55
CA LYS A 137 8.93 17.02 4.64
C LYS A 137 9.28 15.71 3.92
N LEU A 138 8.54 14.63 4.22
CA LEU A 138 8.78 13.27 3.74
C LEU A 138 10.23 12.80 4.01
N GLN A 139 10.86 13.26 5.10
CA GLN A 139 12.20 12.89 5.52
C GLN A 139 12.19 11.70 6.48
N ILE A 140 11.14 11.56 7.28
CA ILE A 140 10.98 10.49 8.24
C ILE A 140 9.65 9.80 7.99
N CYS A 141 9.65 8.49 7.91
CA CYS A 141 8.45 7.65 7.88
C CYS A 141 8.50 6.67 9.05
N ASN A 142 7.43 6.59 9.84
CA ASN A 142 7.27 5.54 10.84
C ASN A 142 6.30 4.49 10.29
N VAL A 143 6.60 3.22 10.54
CA VAL A 143 5.77 2.08 10.18
C VAL A 143 5.17 1.51 11.46
N PHE A 144 3.86 1.60 11.59
CA PHE A 144 3.08 1.09 12.71
C PHE A 144 2.46 -0.25 12.33
N TYR A 145 2.39 -1.18 13.29
CA TYR A 145 1.65 -2.44 13.11
C TYR A 145 0.26 -2.31 13.73
N GLY A 146 -0.72 -1.98 12.89
CA GLY A 146 -2.07 -1.59 13.29
C GLY A 146 -2.32 -0.08 13.23
N ASP A 147 -3.34 0.37 13.97
CA ASP A 147 -3.85 1.75 13.96
C ASP A 147 -3.02 2.67 14.85
N LYS A 148 -2.35 3.66 14.26
CA LYS A 148 -1.52 4.62 15.00
C LYS A 148 -2.32 5.36 16.08
N ASP A 149 -3.55 5.78 15.77
CA ASP A 149 -4.33 6.62 16.68
C ASP A 149 -4.93 5.79 17.84
N LYS A 150 -4.90 4.45 17.73
CA LYS A 150 -5.14 3.51 18.85
C LYS A 150 -3.87 3.11 19.60
N GLY A 151 -2.73 3.72 19.32
CA GLY A 151 -1.48 3.44 20.02
C GLY A 151 -0.75 2.19 19.52
N ALA A 152 -0.92 1.81 18.26
CA ALA A 152 -0.15 0.72 17.64
C ALA A 152 1.38 0.92 17.80
N PRO A 153 2.15 -0.17 17.97
CA PRO A 153 3.60 -0.08 18.12
C PRO A 153 4.27 0.33 16.79
N VAL A 154 5.36 1.09 16.89
CA VAL A 154 6.25 1.37 15.76
C VAL A 154 7.18 0.19 15.58
N ILE A 155 7.08 -0.47 14.43
CA ILE A 155 7.87 -1.65 14.09
C ILE A 155 9.05 -1.32 13.17
N GLY A 156 8.99 -0.17 12.48
CA GLY A 156 10.03 0.29 11.58
C GLY A 156 10.08 1.81 11.46
N LYS A 157 11.25 2.33 11.13
CA LYS A 157 11.46 3.77 10.89
C LYS A 157 12.42 4.00 9.74
N PHE A 158 12.00 4.79 8.77
CA PHE A 158 12.78 5.17 7.60
C PHE A 158 13.20 6.63 7.70
N ILE A 159 14.46 6.93 7.42
CA ILE A 159 15.05 8.26 7.57
C ILE A 159 15.86 8.58 6.32
N ARG A 160 15.32 9.44 5.45
CA ARG A 160 16.02 9.91 4.26
C ARG A 160 17.09 10.93 4.66
N LYS A 161 18.31 10.76 4.16
CA LYS A 161 19.46 11.66 4.32
C LYS A 161 20.16 11.83 2.98
N LYS A 162 19.83 12.90 2.25
CA LYS A 162 20.35 13.15 0.89
C LYS A 162 20.08 11.97 -0.05
N ASP A 163 21.14 11.31 -0.51
CA ASP A 163 21.11 10.15 -1.43
C ASP A 163 20.98 8.80 -0.71
N ASN A 164 20.83 8.82 0.62
CA ASN A 164 20.69 7.62 1.44
C ASN A 164 19.34 7.59 2.17
N CYS A 165 18.92 6.41 2.59
CA CYS A 165 17.83 6.21 3.53
C CYS A 165 18.20 5.15 4.57
N GLU A 166 18.23 5.54 5.84
CA GLU A 166 18.42 4.62 6.96
C GLU A 166 17.10 3.96 7.31
N VAL A 167 17.12 2.65 7.51
CA VAL A 167 15.95 1.84 7.86
C VAL A 167 16.26 1.14 9.16
N LYS A 168 15.49 1.44 10.20
CA LYS A 168 15.58 0.80 11.51
C LYS A 168 14.39 -0.11 11.71
N LEU A 169 14.63 -1.37 12.01
CA LEU A 169 13.61 -2.39 12.17
C LEU A 169 13.66 -2.97 13.58
N SER A 170 12.49 -3.24 14.14
CA SER A 170 12.33 -4.03 15.36
C SER A 170 12.62 -5.51 15.09
N PRO A 171 12.85 -6.33 16.12
CA PRO A 171 12.91 -7.79 15.97
C PRO A 171 11.56 -8.38 15.52
N ASN A 172 11.60 -9.63 15.07
CA ASN A 172 10.51 -10.53 14.68
C ASN A 172 9.69 -10.06 13.46
N ILE A 173 10.34 -9.40 12.51
CA ILE A 173 9.68 -8.87 11.31
C ILE A 173 10.37 -9.40 10.05
N ASP A 174 9.55 -9.71 9.04
CA ASP A 174 9.98 -9.96 7.67
C ASP A 174 10.66 -8.71 7.09
N TYR A 175 11.99 -8.65 7.23
CA TYR A 175 12.74 -7.44 6.88
C TYR A 175 12.75 -7.21 5.38
N VAL A 176 12.76 -8.25 4.54
CA VAL A 176 12.75 -8.08 3.08
C VAL A 176 11.50 -7.33 2.64
N PHE A 177 10.35 -7.69 3.19
CA PHE A 177 9.10 -6.98 2.92
C PHE A 177 9.18 -5.51 3.34
N ILE A 178 9.70 -5.22 4.55
CA ILE A 178 9.84 -3.84 5.03
C ILE A 178 10.89 -3.05 4.24
N LEU A 179 11.97 -3.68 3.78
CA LEU A 179 12.96 -3.06 2.89
C LEU A 179 12.35 -2.69 1.54
N GLY A 180 11.41 -3.51 1.04
CA GLY A 180 10.60 -3.18 -0.13
C GLY A 180 9.76 -1.90 0.08
N LEU A 181 9.09 -1.79 1.23
CA LEU A 181 8.36 -0.56 1.60
C LEU A 181 9.30 0.64 1.80
N ALA A 182 10.48 0.43 2.38
CA ALA A 182 11.49 1.46 2.51
C ALA A 182 12.00 1.95 1.16
N SER A 183 12.05 1.08 0.16
CA SER A 183 12.44 1.41 -1.22
C SER A 183 11.41 2.29 -1.90
N LEU A 184 10.12 2.06 -1.65
CA LEU A 184 9.05 2.97 -2.03
C LEU A 184 9.27 4.34 -1.38
N PHE A 185 9.46 4.39 -0.06
CA PHE A 185 9.72 5.64 0.64
C PHE A 185 10.99 6.32 0.14
N PHE A 186 12.05 5.58 -0.19
CA PHE A 186 13.30 6.14 -0.67
C PHE A 186 13.12 6.93 -1.97
N CYS A 187 12.31 6.42 -2.91
CA CYS A 187 11.99 7.11 -4.15
C CYS A 187 10.86 8.13 -3.97
N LYS A 188 11.24 9.38 -3.68
CA LYS A 188 10.29 10.47 -3.37
C LYS A 188 9.22 10.67 -4.45
N ASP A 189 9.58 10.53 -5.71
CA ASP A 189 8.67 10.78 -6.84
C ASP A 189 7.59 9.70 -6.94
N ILE A 190 7.92 8.45 -6.59
CA ILE A 190 6.95 7.35 -6.56
C ILE A 190 6.14 7.39 -5.24
N TYR A 191 6.78 7.74 -4.12
CA TYR A 191 6.14 7.81 -2.81
C TYR A 191 5.12 8.93 -2.71
N ASN A 192 5.37 10.06 -3.36
CA ASN A 192 4.48 11.21 -3.32
C ASN A 192 3.50 11.10 -4.49
N ASN A 193 2.43 10.31 -4.29
CA ASN A 193 1.26 10.07 -5.15
C ASN A 193 0.51 11.33 -5.64
N LYS A 194 1.13 12.53 -5.62
CA LYS A 194 0.53 13.71 -6.24
C LYS A 194 0.33 13.40 -7.71
N ASP A 195 -0.93 13.47 -8.13
CA ASP A 195 -1.30 13.54 -9.53
C ASP A 195 -0.32 14.48 -10.23
N PHE A 196 0.46 13.94 -11.16
CA PHE A 196 1.32 14.73 -12.05
C PHE A 196 0.50 15.68 -12.95
N ASN A 197 -0.83 15.74 -12.77
CA ASN A 197 -1.78 16.52 -13.56
C ASN A 197 -2.30 17.78 -12.86
N ASP A 198 -2.14 17.93 -11.55
CA ASP A 198 -2.57 19.16 -10.89
C ASP A 198 -1.38 20.10 -10.81
N GLY A 199 -1.20 20.90 -11.87
CA GLY A 199 -0.25 21.99 -12.01
C GLY A 199 -0.45 23.15 -11.02
N TYR A 200 -0.69 22.84 -9.75
CA TYR A 200 -0.81 23.78 -8.66
C TYR A 200 0.26 23.51 -7.61
N ASP A 201 1.19 24.47 -7.56
CA ASP A 201 2.13 24.77 -6.49
C ASP A 201 1.50 24.73 -5.09
N ASN A 202 1.33 23.54 -4.53
CA ASN A 202 0.86 23.35 -3.15
C ASN A 202 1.99 23.46 -2.11
N ILE A 203 2.95 24.36 -2.34
CA ILE A 203 3.93 24.78 -1.31
C ILE A 203 3.71 26.26 -0.91
N ALA A 204 2.86 27.01 -1.62
CA ALA A 204 2.71 28.46 -1.38
C ALA A 204 1.58 28.88 -0.41
N ARG A 205 0.86 27.98 0.27
CA ARG A 205 -0.38 28.37 1.00
C ARG A 205 -0.53 28.03 2.48
N ILE A 206 0.49 27.48 3.15
CA ILE A 206 0.33 27.14 4.58
C ILE A 206 0.79 28.26 5.54
N ASP A 207 1.60 29.23 5.10
CA ASP A 207 2.07 30.32 5.97
C ASP A 207 1.70 31.73 5.46
N MET A 208 0.49 31.92 4.92
CA MET A 208 -0.03 33.27 4.68
C MET A 208 -1.03 33.62 5.79
N PRO A 209 -0.69 34.50 6.75
CA PRO A 209 -1.65 34.96 7.73
C PRO A 209 -2.84 35.59 7.01
N LEU A 210 -4.05 35.27 7.48
CA LEU A 210 -5.30 35.90 7.02
C LEU A 210 -5.15 37.41 7.09
N VAL A 211 -4.84 38.04 5.96
CA VAL A 211 -4.95 39.49 5.81
C VAL A 211 -6.43 39.80 5.91
N THR A 212 -6.87 40.17 7.11
CA THR A 212 -8.17 40.77 7.34
C THR A 212 -8.22 41.98 6.40
N LYS A 213 -9.13 41.96 5.42
CA LYS A 213 -9.36 43.11 4.55
C LYS A 213 -9.70 44.30 5.44
N LEU A 214 -8.73 45.19 5.66
CA LEU A 214 -8.96 46.56 6.09
C LEU A 214 -9.84 47.19 5.01
N THR A 215 -11.13 47.26 5.30
CA THR A 215 -12.07 48.10 4.57
C THR A 215 -11.73 49.53 4.95
N ASN A 216 -10.93 50.20 4.11
CA ASN A 216 -10.87 51.66 4.12
C ASN A 216 -12.22 52.15 3.62
N GLN A 217 -13.10 52.47 4.57
CA GLN A 217 -14.32 53.21 4.32
C GLN A 217 -13.92 54.67 4.12
N GLU A 218 -13.55 55.02 2.89
CA GLU A 218 -13.44 56.42 2.49
C GLU A 218 -14.84 57.03 2.50
N MET A 219 -15.06 57.92 3.46
CA MET A 219 -16.15 58.88 3.44
C MET A 219 -16.05 59.71 2.16
N SER A 220 -16.99 59.49 1.24
CA SER A 220 -17.34 60.49 0.24
C SER A 220 -18.78 60.92 0.48
N ASP A 221 -18.90 62.16 0.93
CA ASP A 221 -20.15 62.88 1.04
C ASP A 221 -20.84 62.91 -0.33
N ASN A 222 -21.99 62.25 -0.45
CA ASN A 222 -22.91 62.52 -1.54
C ASN A 222 -24.26 62.98 -1.01
N LYS A 223 -24.56 64.19 -1.44
CA LYS A 223 -25.71 65.00 -1.09
C LYS A 223 -27.01 64.26 -1.38
N ILE A 224 -27.89 64.40 -0.40
CA ILE A 224 -29.33 64.24 -0.45
C ILE A 224 -29.88 64.91 -1.71
N ASP A 225 -30.54 64.14 -2.58
CA ASP A 225 -31.59 64.68 -3.43
C ASP A 225 -32.90 63.96 -3.12
N LYS A 226 -33.85 64.74 -2.62
CA LYS A 226 -35.22 64.35 -2.32
C LYS A 226 -35.99 64.46 -3.62
N ASN A 227 -36.72 63.40 -4.02
CA ASN A 227 -38.04 63.44 -4.67
C ASN A 227 -38.33 62.12 -5.41
N ASN A 228 -38.95 61.14 -4.76
CA ASN A 228 -40.27 60.63 -5.15
C ASN A 228 -40.69 59.41 -4.28
N PRO A 229 -41.95 59.36 -3.80
CA PRO A 229 -42.52 58.21 -3.10
C PRO A 229 -43.46 57.37 -4.00
N ARG A 230 -43.77 56.14 -3.54
CA ARG A 230 -44.71 55.11 -4.06
C ARG A 230 -44.03 54.06 -4.95
N GLU A 231 -44.20 52.75 -4.81
CA GLU A 231 -45.26 51.89 -4.24
C GLU A 231 -44.60 50.54 -3.83
N VAL A 232 -44.85 49.98 -2.65
CA VAL A 232 -45.91 49.01 -2.29
C VAL A 232 -45.64 47.57 -2.80
N GLU A 233 -45.27 46.73 -1.82
CA GLU A 233 -45.71 45.35 -1.55
C GLU A 233 -45.25 44.12 -2.36
N LYS A 234 -45.02 43.05 -1.55
CA LYS A 234 -45.32 41.62 -1.79
C LYS A 234 -44.33 40.89 -2.73
N ASN A 235 -43.87 39.67 -2.48
CA ASN A 235 -44.44 38.52 -1.77
C ASN A 235 -43.36 37.57 -1.22
N ASN A 236 -43.80 36.76 -0.27
CA ASN A 236 -43.22 35.49 0.16
C ASN A 236 -42.92 34.54 -1.01
N ASP A 237 -41.97 33.62 -0.85
CA ASP A 237 -42.34 32.20 -0.86
C ASP A 237 -41.25 31.29 -0.26
N ILE A 238 -41.76 30.44 0.62
CA ILE A 238 -41.18 29.27 1.25
C ILE A 238 -41.24 28.13 0.22
N TYR A 239 -40.19 27.32 0.04
CA TYR A 239 -40.41 25.92 -0.36
C TYR A 239 -39.48 24.92 0.32
N ASN A 240 -40.16 23.91 0.84
CA ASN A 240 -39.73 22.74 1.58
C ASN A 240 -38.94 21.73 0.73
N LYS A 241 -37.98 21.08 1.40
CA LYS A 241 -37.93 19.62 1.69
C LYS A 241 -38.44 18.68 0.59
N ASN A 242 -37.61 17.73 0.15
CA ASN A 242 -38.04 16.35 -0.07
C ASN A 242 -36.87 15.36 -0.01
N ASN A 243 -36.95 14.47 0.97
CA ASN A 243 -36.29 13.18 1.02
C ASN A 243 -36.83 12.28 -0.09
N LYS A 244 -35.98 11.45 -0.68
CA LYS A 244 -36.40 10.23 -1.38
C LYS A 244 -35.43 9.10 -1.03
N GLU A 245 -35.81 8.35 0.01
CA GLU A 245 -35.60 6.90 0.02
C GLU A 245 -36.71 6.27 -0.82
N LEU A 246 -36.37 5.33 -1.69
CA LEU A 246 -36.90 3.95 -1.67
C LEU A 246 -36.45 3.18 -2.92
N GLY A 247 -35.96 1.96 -2.67
CA GLY A 247 -36.27 0.78 -3.47
C GLY A 247 -35.26 0.38 -4.54
N PHE A 248 -34.58 -0.74 -4.36
CA PHE A 248 -34.94 -1.96 -5.11
C PHE A 248 -34.33 -3.21 -4.46
N CYS A 249 -35.21 -4.10 -4.03
CA CYS A 249 -34.93 -5.48 -3.65
C CYS A 249 -34.70 -6.35 -4.90
N ALA A 250 -34.15 -7.54 -4.64
CA ALA A 250 -34.22 -8.78 -5.42
C ALA A 250 -33.05 -9.07 -6.38
N ALA A 251 -32.06 -9.82 -5.87
CA ALA A 251 -31.58 -11.04 -6.51
C ALA A 251 -30.66 -11.79 -5.54
N VAL A 252 -30.51 -13.10 -5.76
CA VAL A 252 -29.59 -14.03 -5.09
C VAL A 252 -30.12 -14.71 -3.82
N ALA A 253 -31.24 -15.40 -3.97
CA ALA A 253 -31.49 -16.64 -3.25
C ALA A 253 -31.81 -17.72 -4.27
N ALA A 254 -30.80 -18.50 -4.69
CA ALA A 254 -30.93 -19.87 -5.25
C ALA A 254 -29.65 -20.33 -5.98
N VAL A 255 -28.47 -20.41 -5.35
CA VAL A 255 -27.39 -21.30 -5.84
C VAL A 255 -26.47 -21.71 -4.68
N LEU A 256 -26.98 -22.38 -3.65
CA LEU A 256 -26.13 -23.17 -2.73
C LEU A 256 -26.93 -24.36 -2.18
N CYS A 257 -27.46 -25.16 -3.09
CA CYS A 257 -27.89 -26.53 -2.78
C CYS A 257 -27.08 -27.46 -3.69
N CYS A 258 -26.49 -28.49 -3.08
CA CYS A 258 -25.66 -29.52 -3.70
C CYS A 258 -24.21 -29.13 -3.99
N CYS A 259 -23.31 -29.40 -3.02
CA CYS A 259 -22.11 -30.24 -3.20
C CYS A 259 -21.15 -30.09 -2.01
N PHE A 260 -21.48 -30.73 -0.89
CA PHE A 260 -20.44 -31.30 -0.03
C PHE A 260 -20.90 -32.69 0.42
N VAL A 261 -20.47 -33.67 -0.37
CA VAL A 261 -20.41 -35.09 -0.02
C VAL A 261 -18.99 -35.33 0.49
N ARG A 262 -18.87 -35.82 1.74
CA ARG A 262 -18.16 -37.05 2.10
C ARG A 262 -18.12 -37.23 3.61
N LYS A 263 -18.78 -38.27 4.10
CA LYS A 263 -18.07 -39.47 4.57
C LYS A 263 -19.05 -40.63 4.72
N ASP A 264 -18.53 -41.77 4.32
CA ASP A 264 -18.92 -43.14 4.67
C ASP A 264 -20.06 -43.80 3.87
N ASP A 265 -19.62 -44.89 3.24
CA ASP A 265 -20.27 -46.16 2.95
C ASP A 265 -21.32 -46.31 1.83
N ASP A 266 -20.92 -47.15 0.88
CA ASP A 266 -21.67 -48.13 0.10
C ASP A 266 -22.74 -47.71 -0.95
N CYS A 267 -22.53 -48.34 -2.11
CA CYS A 267 -23.50 -48.74 -3.13
C CYS A 267 -24.15 -47.63 -4.00
N CYS A 268 -23.84 -47.65 -5.30
CA CYS A 268 -24.67 -48.38 -6.26
C CYS A 268 -24.03 -48.43 -7.65
N CYS A 269 -24.01 -49.64 -8.19
CA CYS A 269 -23.64 -49.98 -9.55
C CYS A 269 -24.48 -49.21 -10.57
N CYS A 270 -23.84 -48.67 -11.61
CA CYS A 270 -24.47 -48.52 -12.92
C CYS A 270 -23.47 -49.01 -13.97
N HIS A 271 -23.74 -50.22 -14.45
CA HIS A 271 -23.27 -50.76 -15.72
C HIS A 271 -23.65 -49.80 -16.86
N CYS A 272 -22.65 -49.36 -17.62
CA CYS A 272 -22.79 -49.16 -19.05
C CYS A 272 -21.55 -49.76 -19.72
N SER A 273 -21.64 -51.06 -19.99
CA SER A 273 -20.92 -51.67 -21.08
C SER A 273 -21.61 -51.21 -22.37
N ASP A 274 -20.84 -50.78 -23.37
CA ASP A 274 -21.13 -51.19 -24.73
C ASP A 274 -19.87 -51.20 -25.59
N ASP A 275 -19.88 -52.22 -26.43
CA ASP A 275 -18.76 -52.96 -26.96
C ASP A 275 -18.40 -52.53 -28.38
N THR A 276 -17.15 -52.84 -28.75
CA THR A 276 -16.69 -53.19 -30.11
C THR A 276 -16.63 -52.12 -31.22
N LYS A 277 -15.43 -51.93 -31.78
CA LYS A 277 -15.00 -52.67 -32.98
C LYS A 277 -13.54 -52.38 -33.34
N GLU A 278 -12.73 -53.38 -33.08
CA GLU A 278 -11.48 -53.68 -33.77
C GLU A 278 -11.79 -54.02 -35.26
N LYS A 279 -10.97 -53.53 -36.21
CA LYS A 279 -10.39 -54.33 -37.31
C LYS A 279 -9.58 -53.50 -38.32
N ASN A 280 -8.32 -53.92 -38.41
CA ASN A 280 -7.60 -54.33 -39.62
C ASN A 280 -6.90 -53.30 -40.53
N LYS A 281 -5.56 -53.48 -40.55
CA LYS A 281 -4.72 -54.00 -41.66
C LYS A 281 -3.80 -53.01 -42.38
N LYS A 282 -2.53 -53.45 -42.35
CA LYS A 282 -1.36 -53.17 -43.21
C LYS A 282 -0.58 -51.91 -42.93
#